data_AF-H9FF59-F1
#
_entry.id   AF-H9FF59-F1
#
_cell.length_a   1.000
_cell.length_b   1.000
_cell.length_c   1.000
_cell.angle_alpha   90.00
_cell.angle_beta   90.00
_cell.angle_gamma   90.00
#
_symmetry.space_group_name_H-M   'P 1'
#
loop_
_entity.id
_entity.type
_entity.pdbx_description
1 polymer ?
#
loop_
_entity_poly.entity_id
_entity_poly.type
_entity_poly.pdbx_seq_one_letter_code
_entity_poly.pdbx_strand_id
1 'polypeptide(L)'
;PGPSQERVPCGLQPCSGGTDCELGRVYVSADLCQKGLVPPCPPSCLDPKANRSCSGHCVEGCRCPPGLLLHDTRCLPLSECPCLVGEELKWPGVSFVLANCSQCVCEKGELLCQPGGCPLPCGWSAWSSWAPCDRSCGSGVRARFRSPSNPPAAWGGAPCEGDRQELQGCHTECGTEVLGWTPWTSWSSCSQSCLVPGGGPGWRSRSRLCPSPGDSSCPGEATQEEPCSPPVCPVPSIWGLWAPWSTCSAPCDGGIQTRGR
;
A
#
# COMPACT_ATOMS: atom_id res chain seq x y z
N PRO A 1 1.47 0.08 44.27
CA PRO A 1 1.99 1.39 43.81
C PRO A 1 0.89 2.45 43.96
N GLY A 2 1.00 3.29 44.99
CA GLY A 2 0.08 4.40 45.24
C GLY A 2 0.31 5.57 44.27
N PRO A 3 -0.61 6.54 44.20
CA PRO A 3 -0.41 7.74 43.40
C PRO A 3 0.83 8.50 43.87
N SER A 4 1.63 9.04 42.93
CA SER A 4 2.88 9.76 43.23
C SER A 4 2.67 11.13 43.87
N GLN A 5 1.46 11.70 43.80
CA GLN A 5 1.09 12.95 44.43
C GLN A 5 -0.38 12.93 44.88
N GLU A 6 -0.64 13.38 46.10
CA GLU A 6 -1.98 13.62 46.65
C GLU A 6 -2.13 15.12 46.91
N ARG A 7 -3.13 15.76 46.31
CA ARG A 7 -3.40 17.20 46.46
C ARG A 7 -4.69 17.36 47.26
N VAL A 8 -4.59 17.97 48.43
CA VAL A 8 -5.74 18.27 49.30
C VAL A 8 -5.97 19.79 49.28
N PRO A 9 -7.22 20.26 49.14
CA PRO A 9 -7.53 21.67 49.33
C PRO A 9 -7.05 22.15 50.69
N CYS A 10 -6.26 23.22 50.72
CA CYS A 10 -5.77 23.84 51.95
C CYS A 10 -6.26 25.29 52.05
N GLY A 11 -6.26 25.85 53.27
CA GLY A 11 -6.66 27.25 53.48
C GLY A 11 -8.16 27.53 53.33
N LEU A 12 -9.02 26.58 53.72
CA LEU A 12 -10.48 26.77 53.68
C LEU A 12 -10.99 27.77 54.73
N GLN A 13 -10.20 28.08 55.74
CA GLN A 13 -10.54 29.02 56.81
C GLN A 13 -10.38 30.48 56.35
N PRO A 14 -11.28 31.40 56.72
CA PRO A 14 -11.16 32.80 56.38
C PRO A 14 -9.94 33.44 57.06
N CYS A 15 -9.13 34.18 56.30
CA CYS A 15 -7.89 34.79 56.79
C CYS A 15 -8.10 35.94 57.80
N SER A 16 -9.33 36.32 58.14
CA SER A 16 -9.63 37.55 58.91
C SER A 16 -10.75 37.44 59.93
N GLY A 17 -11.22 36.23 60.28
CA GLY A 17 -12.27 36.05 61.29
C GLY A 17 -13.66 36.56 60.88
N GLY A 18 -13.87 36.88 59.60
CA GLY A 18 -15.17 37.21 59.03
C GLY A 18 -15.77 36.05 58.23
N THR A 19 -17.09 36.02 58.09
CA THR A 19 -17.83 35.09 57.20
C THR A 19 -17.75 35.47 55.73
N ASP A 20 -16.94 36.47 55.39
CA ASP A 20 -16.87 37.03 54.04
C ASP A 20 -15.81 36.28 53.23
N CYS A 21 -16.30 35.49 52.28
CA CYS A 21 -15.45 34.68 51.43
C CYS A 21 -15.15 35.43 50.12
N GLU A 22 -13.89 35.81 49.93
CA GLU A 22 -13.47 36.47 48.69
C GLU A 22 -13.66 35.57 47.45
N LEU A 23 -13.78 36.21 46.28
CA LEU A 23 -13.91 35.56 44.95
C LEU A 23 -15.24 34.80 44.73
N GLY A 24 -16.34 35.25 45.34
CA GLY A 24 -17.69 34.71 45.07
C GLY A 24 -17.92 33.32 45.67
N ARG A 25 -17.17 32.97 46.72
CA ARG A 25 -17.35 31.75 47.51
C ARG A 25 -18.41 31.95 48.58
N VAL A 26 -18.90 30.84 49.13
CA VAL A 26 -19.91 30.83 50.18
C VAL A 26 -19.29 30.24 51.44
N TYR A 27 -19.50 30.92 52.57
CA TYR A 27 -19.07 30.41 53.87
C TYR A 27 -19.95 29.24 54.30
N VAL A 28 -19.31 28.12 54.69
CA VAL A 28 -19.99 26.92 55.19
C VAL A 28 -19.51 26.60 56.60
N SER A 29 -20.43 26.58 57.56
CA SER A 29 -20.14 26.24 58.95
C SER A 29 -20.07 24.73 59.18
N ALA A 30 -19.36 24.34 60.25
CA ALA A 30 -19.26 22.94 60.68
C ALA A 30 -20.64 22.32 60.99
N ASP A 31 -21.59 23.11 61.51
CA ASP A 31 -22.94 22.64 61.85
C ASP A 31 -23.74 22.18 60.62
N LEU A 32 -23.64 22.91 59.51
CA LEU A 32 -24.32 22.55 58.26
C LEU A 32 -23.77 21.22 57.71
N CYS A 33 -22.47 21.03 57.86
CA CYS A 33 -21.80 19.79 57.48
C CYS A 33 -22.19 18.62 58.40
N GLN A 34 -22.21 18.80 59.73
CA GLN A 34 -22.61 17.77 60.69
C GLN A 34 -24.07 17.35 60.52
N LYS A 35 -24.95 18.28 60.11
CA LYS A 35 -26.34 18.01 59.76
C LYS A 35 -26.52 17.30 58.41
N GLY A 36 -25.42 17.02 57.69
CA GLY A 36 -25.44 16.34 56.40
C GLY A 36 -25.94 17.19 55.24
N LEU A 37 -26.08 18.52 55.42
CA LEU A 37 -26.56 19.42 54.36
C LEU A 37 -25.46 19.77 53.35
N VAL A 38 -24.19 19.56 53.70
CA VAL A 38 -23.01 19.85 52.88
C VAL A 38 -21.99 18.71 53.06
N PRO A 39 -21.30 18.25 52.00
CA PRO A 39 -20.34 17.15 52.13
C PRO A 39 -19.20 17.48 53.11
N PRO A 40 -18.58 16.47 53.76
CA PRO A 40 -17.50 16.68 54.74
C PRO A 40 -16.32 17.48 54.17
N CYS A 41 -15.93 17.18 52.93
CA CYS A 41 -14.90 17.93 52.21
C CYS A 41 -15.51 18.72 51.04
N PRO A 42 -14.90 19.85 50.67
CA PRO A 42 -15.30 20.59 49.48
C PRO A 42 -14.97 19.77 48.22
N PRO A 43 -15.91 19.65 47.28
CA PRO A 43 -15.64 18.99 46.02
C PRO A 43 -14.69 19.86 45.17
N SER A 44 -13.77 19.20 44.46
CA SER A 44 -12.76 19.85 43.62
C SER A 44 -12.79 19.25 42.21
N CYS A 45 -12.20 19.91 41.22
CA CYS A 45 -12.11 19.34 39.87
C CYS A 45 -11.35 18.00 39.83
N LEU A 46 -10.45 17.75 40.79
CA LEU A 46 -9.70 16.48 40.90
C LEU A 46 -10.50 15.37 41.61
N ASP A 47 -11.46 15.75 42.46
CA ASP A 47 -12.39 14.83 43.13
C ASP A 47 -13.79 15.44 43.17
N PRO A 48 -14.55 15.37 42.05
CA PRO A 48 -15.88 15.98 41.96
C PRO A 48 -16.89 15.39 42.94
N LYS A 49 -16.67 14.13 43.36
CA LYS A 49 -17.53 13.41 44.30
C LYS A 49 -17.04 13.51 45.75
N ALA A 50 -15.91 14.18 46.01
CA ALA A 50 -15.27 14.27 47.32
C ALA A 50 -15.15 12.91 48.05
N ASN A 51 -14.89 11.84 47.30
CA ASN A 51 -14.97 10.46 47.82
C ASN A 51 -13.58 9.83 48.05
N ARG A 52 -12.51 10.36 47.45
CA ARG A 52 -11.18 9.75 47.50
C ARG A 52 -10.27 10.28 48.60
N SER A 53 -10.44 11.55 49.02
CA SER A 53 -9.49 12.21 49.93
C SER A 53 -10.15 12.76 51.21
N CYS A 54 -11.33 12.25 51.58
CA CYS A 54 -12.00 12.69 52.80
C CYS A 54 -11.64 11.82 54.01
N SER A 55 -10.99 12.42 55.00
CA SER A 55 -10.79 11.83 56.34
C SER A 55 -12.09 11.77 57.18
N GLY A 56 -13.25 12.09 56.59
CA GLY A 56 -14.57 12.03 57.24
C GLY A 56 -14.90 13.15 58.22
N HIS A 57 -13.97 14.08 58.49
CA HIS A 57 -14.19 15.18 59.42
C HIS A 57 -14.73 16.42 58.70
N CYS A 58 -15.75 17.07 59.28
CA CYS A 58 -16.34 18.28 58.73
C CYS A 58 -15.37 19.46 58.84
N VAL A 59 -14.97 20.01 57.69
CA VAL A 59 -14.13 21.21 57.65
C VAL A 59 -14.99 22.43 57.37
N GLU A 60 -15.08 23.33 58.35
CA GLU A 60 -15.67 24.65 58.16
C GLU A 60 -14.77 25.54 57.27
N GLY A 61 -15.40 26.37 56.45
CA GLY A 61 -14.66 27.25 55.56
C GLY A 61 -15.41 27.75 54.32
N CYS A 62 -14.69 28.52 53.51
CA CYS A 62 -15.16 29.07 52.25
C CYS A 62 -15.18 27.99 51.15
N ARG A 63 -16.35 27.77 50.55
CA ARG A 63 -16.57 26.75 49.51
C ARG A 63 -17.15 27.36 48.25
N CYS A 64 -17.04 26.65 47.14
CA CYS A 64 -17.71 27.07 45.91
C CYS A 64 -19.24 26.99 46.06
N PRO A 65 -19.99 27.88 45.38
CA PRO A 65 -21.44 27.81 45.30
C PRO A 65 -21.94 26.44 44.80
N PRO A 66 -23.18 26.05 45.11
CA PRO A 66 -23.77 24.81 44.61
C PRO A 66 -23.63 24.69 43.09
N GLY A 67 -23.13 23.54 42.61
CA GLY A 67 -22.91 23.27 41.18
C GLY A 67 -21.53 23.66 40.63
N LEU A 68 -20.68 24.31 41.45
CA LEU A 68 -19.31 24.66 41.06
C LEU A 68 -18.27 23.89 41.91
N LEU A 69 -17.13 23.61 41.28
CA LEU A 69 -16.03 22.83 41.84
C LEU A 69 -14.80 23.71 42.05
N LEU A 70 -14.07 23.45 43.14
CA LEU A 70 -12.84 24.16 43.43
C LEU A 70 -11.71 23.69 42.50
N HIS A 71 -11.08 24.63 41.79
CA HIS A 71 -9.83 24.43 41.07
C HIS A 71 -8.87 25.56 41.42
N ASP A 72 -7.80 25.23 42.15
CA ASP A 72 -6.89 26.19 42.77
C ASP A 72 -7.64 27.29 43.54
N THR A 73 -7.72 28.49 42.99
CA THR A 73 -8.38 29.67 43.58
C THR A 73 -9.67 30.06 42.85
N ARG A 74 -10.20 29.23 41.94
CA ARG A 74 -11.42 29.53 41.18
C ARG A 74 -12.48 28.46 41.37
N CYS A 75 -13.73 28.85 41.13
CA CYS A 75 -14.87 27.96 41.11
C CYS A 75 -15.28 27.74 39.66
N LEU A 76 -15.14 26.52 39.16
CA LEU A 76 -15.43 26.15 37.77
C LEU A 76 -16.60 25.17 37.71
N PRO A 77 -17.46 25.24 36.67
CA PRO A 77 -18.42 24.19 36.41
C PRO A 77 -17.69 22.90 36.01
N LEU A 78 -18.33 21.75 36.21
CA LEU A 78 -17.75 20.43 35.87
C LEU A 78 -17.32 20.34 34.39
N SER A 79 -18.01 21.03 33.48
CA SER A 79 -17.67 21.11 32.06
C SER A 79 -16.33 21.81 31.76
N GLU A 80 -15.84 22.64 32.67
CA GLU A 80 -14.60 23.42 32.54
C GLU A 80 -13.46 22.86 33.41
N CYS A 81 -13.72 21.80 34.18
CA CYS A 81 -12.71 21.16 35.01
C CYS A 81 -11.68 20.37 34.18
N PRO A 82 -10.37 20.62 34.33
CA PRO A 82 -9.35 19.84 33.65
C PRO A 82 -9.23 18.42 34.20
N CYS A 83 -8.90 17.48 33.33
CA CYS A 83 -8.59 16.10 33.71
C CYS A 83 -7.10 15.96 33.99
N LEU A 84 -6.75 15.22 35.04
CA LEU A 84 -5.35 14.89 35.35
C LEU A 84 -4.96 13.60 34.63
N VAL A 85 -3.94 13.67 33.76
CA VAL A 85 -3.39 12.49 33.07
C VAL A 85 -1.89 12.37 33.39
N GLY A 86 -1.54 11.42 34.24
CA GLY A 86 -0.19 11.36 34.82
C GLY A 86 0.05 12.59 35.69
N GLU A 87 0.98 13.47 35.28
CA GLU A 87 1.28 14.74 35.95
C GLU A 87 0.75 15.98 35.21
N GLU A 88 0.20 15.80 34.00
CA GLU A 88 -0.29 16.91 33.18
C GLU A 88 -1.78 17.15 33.35
N LEU A 89 -2.17 18.43 33.39
CA LEU A 89 -3.57 18.87 33.33
C LEU A 89 -3.99 19.05 31.87
N LYS A 90 -5.09 18.40 31.48
CA LYS A 90 -5.67 18.50 30.14
C LYS A 90 -7.02 19.19 30.20
N TRP A 91 -7.16 20.29 29.46
CA TRP A 91 -8.37 21.10 29.44
C TRP A 91 -9.52 20.41 28.71
N PRO A 92 -10.78 20.66 29.11
CA PRO A 92 -11.94 20.09 28.45
C PRO A 92 -12.04 20.45 26.97
N GLY A 93 -12.54 19.50 26.18
CA GLY A 93 -12.78 19.69 24.74
C GLY A 93 -11.54 19.65 23.84
N VAL A 94 -10.33 19.63 24.40
CA VAL A 94 -9.09 19.44 23.64
C VAL A 94 -8.79 17.95 23.52
N SER A 95 -8.70 17.45 22.28
CA SER A 95 -8.25 16.09 22.02
C SER A 95 -6.73 15.99 22.09
N PHE A 96 -6.22 14.91 22.66
CA PHE A 96 -4.80 14.62 22.75
C PHE A 96 -4.55 13.12 22.63
N VAL A 97 -3.31 12.75 22.33
CA VAL A 97 -2.90 11.35 22.15
C VAL A 97 -2.03 10.95 23.33
N LEU A 98 -2.37 9.84 23.99
CA LEU A 98 -1.56 9.25 25.05
C LEU A 98 -0.42 8.40 24.49
N ALA A 99 0.54 8.04 25.33
CA ALA A 99 1.67 7.19 24.95
C ALA A 99 1.26 5.80 24.42
N ASN A 100 0.08 5.30 24.83
CA ASN A 100 -0.53 4.08 24.29
C ASN A 100 -1.33 4.34 23.00
N CYS A 101 -1.18 5.51 22.39
CA CYS A 101 -1.80 5.93 21.15
C CYS A 101 -3.33 5.99 21.18
N SER A 102 -3.92 5.99 22.38
CA SER A 102 -5.33 6.29 22.55
C SER A 102 -5.57 7.79 22.37
N GLN A 103 -6.56 8.13 21.56
CA GLN A 103 -7.03 9.51 21.43
C GLN A 103 -8.02 9.77 22.55
N CYS A 104 -7.66 10.68 23.44
CA CYS A 104 -8.45 11.02 24.61
C CYS A 104 -8.94 12.45 24.56
N VAL A 105 -10.09 12.68 25.16
CA VAL A 105 -10.65 14.01 25.42
C VAL A 105 -11.12 14.06 26.86
N CYS A 106 -10.92 15.20 27.50
CA CYS A 106 -11.51 15.46 28.81
C CYS A 106 -12.93 16.02 28.58
N GLU A 107 -13.94 15.32 29.08
CA GLU A 107 -15.32 15.76 29.01
C GLU A 107 -15.96 15.64 30.40
N LYS A 108 -16.41 16.78 30.95
CA LYS A 108 -17.07 16.85 32.28
C LYS A 108 -16.25 16.21 33.40
N GLY A 109 -14.92 16.40 33.39
CA GLY A 109 -14.02 15.82 34.39
C GLY A 109 -13.80 14.31 34.25
N GLU A 110 -14.33 13.67 33.22
CA GLU A 110 -14.07 12.27 32.88
C GLU A 110 -13.15 12.20 31.65
N LEU A 111 -12.19 11.28 31.71
CA LEU A 111 -11.26 11.02 30.61
C LEU A 111 -11.88 9.99 29.67
N LEU A 112 -12.31 10.43 28.49
CA LEU A 112 -12.86 9.56 27.44
C LEU A 112 -11.76 9.24 26.44
N CYS A 113 -11.32 7.99 26.40
CA CYS A 113 -10.26 7.52 25.50
C CYS A 113 -10.80 6.51 24.47
N GLN A 114 -10.51 6.75 23.21
CA GLN A 114 -10.74 5.80 22.13
C GLN A 114 -9.42 5.11 21.75
N PRO A 115 -9.41 3.79 21.55
CA PRO A 115 -8.25 3.11 20.99
C PRO A 115 -7.91 3.71 19.63
N GLY A 116 -6.71 4.28 19.52
CA GLY A 116 -6.17 4.80 18.27
C GLY A 116 -4.97 3.97 17.82
N GLY A 117 -4.54 4.16 16.57
CA GLY A 117 -3.27 3.62 16.11
C GLY A 117 -2.13 4.59 16.42
N CYS A 118 -0.96 4.05 16.74
CA CYS A 118 0.24 4.87 16.88
C CYS A 118 0.64 5.48 15.53
N PRO A 119 1.15 6.72 15.50
CA PRO A 119 1.72 7.29 14.28
C PRO A 119 2.72 6.31 13.67
N LEU A 120 2.39 5.77 12.50
CA LEU A 120 3.22 4.83 11.78
C LEU A 120 3.87 5.57 10.63
N PRO A 121 5.18 5.86 10.69
CA PRO A 121 5.86 6.56 9.62
C PRO A 121 5.86 5.70 8.35
N CYS A 122 5.90 6.38 7.21
CA CYS A 122 6.03 5.74 5.92
C CYS A 122 7.34 4.94 5.79
N GLY A 123 7.26 3.76 5.19
CA GLY A 123 8.41 2.97 4.77
C GLY A 123 8.42 2.72 3.27
N TRP A 124 9.59 2.84 2.67
CA TRP A 124 9.80 2.51 1.26
C TRP A 124 9.75 1.00 1.04
N SER A 125 9.13 0.59 -0.07
CA SER A 125 9.32 -0.75 -0.61
C SER A 125 10.78 -0.97 -1.00
N ALA A 126 11.15 -2.23 -1.24
CA ALA A 126 12.36 -2.52 -2.00
C ALA A 126 12.27 -1.83 -3.37
N TRP A 127 13.43 -1.41 -3.88
CA TRP A 127 13.55 -0.95 -5.26
C TRP A 127 13.20 -2.07 -6.23
N SER A 128 12.54 -1.72 -7.34
CA SER A 128 12.39 -2.60 -8.49
C SER A 128 13.77 -2.97 -9.05
N SER A 129 13.80 -4.02 -9.87
CA SER A 129 14.92 -4.19 -10.79
C SER A 129 15.04 -2.96 -11.71
N TRP A 130 16.25 -2.72 -12.20
CA TRP A 130 16.48 -1.72 -13.24
C TRP A 130 15.71 -2.10 -14.50
N ALA A 131 15.03 -1.13 -15.09
CA ALA A 131 14.51 -1.26 -16.45
C ALA A 131 15.66 -1.48 -17.46
N PRO A 132 15.36 -2.00 -18.66
CA PRO A 132 16.32 -1.96 -19.77
C PRO A 132 16.79 -0.54 -20.06
N CYS A 133 17.94 -0.43 -20.74
CA CYS A 133 18.42 0.86 -21.21
C CYS A 133 17.40 1.44 -22.20
N ASP A 134 17.11 2.75 -22.10
CA ASP A 134 16.19 3.46 -23.01
C ASP A 134 16.65 3.44 -24.47
N ARG A 135 17.95 3.18 -24.70
CA ARG A 135 18.55 3.00 -26.02
C ARG A 135 18.96 1.56 -26.26
N SER A 136 18.73 1.11 -27.49
CA SER A 136 19.16 -0.20 -27.98
C SER A 136 20.68 -0.31 -28.12
N CYS A 137 21.36 0.80 -28.37
CA CYS A 137 22.82 0.88 -28.40
C CYS A 137 23.33 2.30 -28.08
N GLY A 138 24.62 2.41 -27.78
CA GLY A 138 25.27 3.62 -27.31
C GLY A 138 24.96 3.92 -25.84
N SER A 139 25.17 5.17 -25.45
CA SER A 139 24.89 5.66 -24.10
C SER A 139 23.42 6.04 -23.95
N GLY A 140 22.79 5.51 -22.91
CA GLY A 140 21.40 5.77 -22.54
C GLY A 140 21.21 5.89 -21.03
N VAL A 141 19.96 5.84 -20.58
CA VAL A 141 19.54 5.91 -19.18
C VAL A 141 18.58 4.76 -18.88
N ARG A 142 18.70 4.19 -17.70
CA ARG A 142 17.75 3.22 -17.14
C ARG A 142 17.16 3.75 -15.84
N ALA A 143 15.94 3.31 -15.53
CA ALA A 143 15.21 3.74 -14.35
C ALA A 143 14.87 2.55 -13.44
N ARG A 144 14.78 2.79 -12.14
CA ARG A 144 14.13 1.89 -11.17
C ARG A 144 13.19 2.68 -10.26
N PHE A 145 12.25 1.98 -9.65
CA PHE A 145 11.14 2.59 -8.92
C PHE A 145 10.93 1.91 -7.57
N ARG A 146 10.40 2.65 -6.61
CA ARG A 146 9.92 2.13 -5.32
C ARG A 146 8.62 2.82 -4.93
N SER A 147 7.86 2.22 -4.02
CA SER A 147 6.58 2.75 -3.54
C SER A 147 6.59 3.01 -2.02
N PRO A 148 5.87 4.04 -1.55
CA PRO A 148 5.75 4.34 -0.12
C PRO A 148 4.69 3.44 0.54
N SER A 149 4.92 2.12 0.49
CA SER A 149 3.90 1.12 0.83
C SER A 149 4.36 0.05 1.79
N ASN A 150 5.56 0.15 2.37
CA ASN A 150 6.12 -0.89 3.23
C ASN A 150 6.74 -0.32 4.52
N PRO A 151 5.92 0.11 5.51
CA PRO A 151 4.45 0.24 5.46
C PRO A 151 4.00 1.60 4.92
N PRO A 152 2.74 1.78 4.49
CA PRO A 152 2.19 3.10 4.22
C PRO A 152 2.09 3.93 5.52
N ALA A 153 2.22 5.25 5.40
CA ALA A 153 1.98 6.15 6.53
C ALA A 153 0.54 6.02 7.05
N ALA A 154 0.39 5.96 8.37
CA ALA A 154 -0.91 5.85 9.01
C ALA A 154 -0.94 6.61 10.35
N TRP A 155 -2.14 6.97 10.79
CA TRP A 155 -2.40 7.65 12.07
C TRP A 155 -1.56 8.92 12.28
N GLY A 156 -1.40 9.73 11.23
CA GLY A 156 -0.61 10.96 11.27
C GLY A 156 0.91 10.74 11.26
N GLY A 157 1.37 9.54 10.93
CA GLY A 157 2.79 9.25 10.74
C GLY A 157 3.42 10.04 9.58
N ALA A 158 4.73 10.29 9.68
CA ALA A 158 5.47 11.10 8.73
C ALA A 158 5.48 10.51 7.31
N PRO A 159 5.48 11.35 6.25
CA PRO A 159 5.61 10.89 4.88
C PRO A 159 7.00 10.32 4.59
N CYS A 160 7.13 9.52 3.53
CA CYS A 160 8.42 8.97 3.11
C CYS A 160 9.31 10.10 2.55
N GLU A 161 10.53 10.22 3.06
CA GLU A 161 11.53 11.13 2.53
C GLU A 161 12.35 10.48 1.41
N GLY A 162 12.69 11.27 0.39
CA GLY A 162 13.50 10.86 -0.76
C GLY A 162 12.69 10.50 -2.01
N ASP A 163 13.40 10.12 -3.08
CA ASP A 163 12.79 9.96 -4.39
C ASP A 163 12.13 8.59 -4.59
N ARG A 164 11.01 8.57 -5.32
CA ARG A 164 10.33 7.33 -5.74
C ARG A 164 10.95 6.66 -6.97
N GLN A 165 11.81 7.40 -7.68
CA GLN A 165 12.45 7.00 -8.92
C GLN A 165 13.93 7.29 -8.84
N GLU A 166 14.74 6.39 -9.37
CA GLU A 166 16.18 6.58 -9.51
C GLU A 166 16.57 6.33 -10.97
N LEU A 167 17.46 7.18 -11.48
CA LEU A 167 17.98 7.14 -12.85
C LEU A 167 19.47 6.81 -12.81
N GLN A 168 19.91 5.96 -13.73
CA GLN A 168 21.31 5.58 -13.87
C GLN A 168 21.69 5.51 -15.35
N GLY A 169 22.87 6.01 -15.69
CA GLY A 169 23.44 5.85 -17.03
C GLY A 169 23.70 4.38 -17.37
N CYS A 170 23.47 4.00 -18.62
CA CYS A 170 23.79 2.70 -19.17
C CYS A 170 24.49 2.85 -20.53
N HIS A 171 25.28 1.85 -20.89
CA HIS A 171 25.93 1.77 -22.19
C HIS A 171 25.70 0.38 -22.77
N THR A 172 25.28 0.35 -24.03
CA THR A 172 25.08 -0.88 -24.79
C THR A 172 25.90 -0.78 -26.06
N GLU A 173 26.76 -1.75 -26.36
CA GLU A 173 27.63 -1.69 -27.54
C GLU A 173 26.79 -1.61 -28.83
N CYS A 174 27.09 -0.64 -29.70
CA CYS A 174 26.49 -0.58 -31.04
C CYS A 174 27.20 -1.56 -31.97
N GLY A 175 26.42 -2.42 -32.65
CA GLY A 175 26.93 -3.12 -33.83
C GLY A 175 27.38 -2.09 -34.86
N THR A 176 28.61 -2.23 -35.36
CA THR A 176 29.11 -1.38 -36.44
C THR A 176 28.22 -1.51 -37.67
N GLU A 177 27.85 -0.37 -38.27
CA GLU A 177 27.22 -0.37 -39.58
C GLU A 177 28.12 -1.13 -40.55
N VAL A 178 27.61 -2.22 -41.10
CA VAL A 178 28.34 -3.02 -42.09
C VAL A 178 28.34 -2.21 -43.38
N LEU A 179 29.42 -1.49 -43.64
CA LEU A 179 29.71 -0.91 -44.95
C LEU A 179 29.99 -2.05 -45.94
N GLY A 180 28.94 -2.52 -46.62
CA GLY A 180 29.01 -3.57 -47.63
C GLY A 180 27.79 -4.49 -47.64
N TRP A 181 27.79 -5.48 -48.53
CA TRP A 181 26.71 -6.48 -48.60
C TRP A 181 26.39 -7.06 -47.22
N THR A 182 25.12 -7.15 -46.88
CA THR A 182 24.68 -7.99 -45.75
C THR A 182 25.08 -9.43 -46.00
N PRO A 183 25.17 -10.26 -44.94
CA PRO A 183 25.23 -11.71 -45.12
C PRO A 183 24.09 -12.19 -46.03
N TRP A 184 24.34 -13.23 -46.83
CA TRP A 184 23.31 -13.89 -47.62
C TRP A 184 22.21 -14.45 -46.71
N THR A 185 20.96 -14.35 -47.14
CA THR A 185 19.86 -15.09 -46.53
C THR A 185 20.06 -16.59 -46.71
N SER A 186 19.39 -17.38 -45.89
CA SER A 186 19.28 -18.82 -46.11
C SER A 186 18.63 -19.10 -47.47
N TRP A 187 19.05 -20.18 -48.11
CA TRP A 187 18.43 -20.65 -49.34
C TRP A 187 16.93 -20.86 -49.17
N SER A 188 16.14 -20.45 -50.17
CA SER A 188 14.72 -20.77 -50.26
C SER A 188 14.52 -22.28 -50.34
N SER A 189 13.30 -22.71 -50.01
CA SER A 189 12.82 -24.03 -50.42
C SER A 189 12.96 -24.19 -51.95
N CYS A 190 13.13 -25.43 -52.39
CA CYS A 190 13.18 -25.74 -53.82
C CYS A 190 11.85 -25.35 -54.47
N SER A 191 11.90 -24.73 -55.65
CA SER A 191 10.73 -24.28 -56.41
C SER A 191 9.76 -25.42 -56.75
N GLN A 192 10.26 -26.66 -56.73
CA GLN A 192 9.48 -27.88 -56.87
C GLN A 192 9.62 -28.72 -55.60
N SER A 193 8.51 -29.25 -55.10
CA SER A 193 8.50 -30.19 -53.97
C SER A 193 8.94 -31.59 -54.38
N CYS A 194 8.83 -31.93 -55.67
CA CYS A 194 9.28 -33.19 -56.23
C CYS A 194 9.61 -33.06 -57.73
N LEU A 195 10.51 -33.91 -58.24
CA LEU A 195 10.89 -33.96 -59.66
C LEU A 195 9.90 -34.82 -60.46
N VAL A 196 9.34 -34.25 -61.54
CA VAL A 196 8.55 -35.02 -62.51
C VAL A 196 9.51 -35.77 -63.46
N PRO A 197 9.33 -37.08 -63.69
CA PRO A 197 10.15 -37.82 -64.66
C PRO A 197 10.08 -37.17 -66.05
N GLY A 198 11.22 -36.70 -66.57
CA GLY A 198 11.34 -35.95 -67.83
C GLY A 198 11.26 -34.42 -67.71
N GLY A 199 11.08 -33.89 -66.49
CA GLY A 199 11.18 -32.46 -66.19
C GLY A 199 12.62 -32.00 -65.88
N GLY A 200 12.86 -30.69 -65.97
CA GLY A 200 14.13 -30.08 -65.54
C GLY A 200 14.30 -30.05 -64.00
N PRO A 201 15.51 -29.72 -63.50
CA PRO A 201 15.76 -29.62 -62.06
C PRO A 201 14.91 -28.51 -61.40
N GLY A 202 14.69 -28.63 -60.09
CA GLY A 202 14.13 -27.53 -59.31
C GLY A 202 15.16 -26.43 -59.09
N TRP A 203 14.73 -25.26 -58.61
CA TRP A 203 15.60 -24.11 -58.34
C TRP A 203 15.40 -23.58 -56.92
N ARG A 204 16.48 -23.16 -56.28
CA ARG A 204 16.44 -22.42 -55.01
C ARG A 204 17.15 -21.08 -55.17
N SER A 205 16.69 -20.07 -54.43
CA SER A 205 17.25 -18.72 -54.48
C SER A 205 17.63 -18.23 -53.09
N ARG A 206 18.62 -17.34 -53.02
CA ARG A 206 18.94 -16.55 -51.81
C ARG A 206 19.28 -15.12 -52.20
N SER A 207 19.14 -14.21 -51.25
CA SER A 207 19.32 -12.77 -51.48
C SER A 207 20.23 -12.12 -50.44
N ARG A 208 20.80 -10.98 -50.78
CA ARG A 208 21.57 -10.10 -49.90
C ARG A 208 21.24 -8.64 -50.22
N LEU A 209 21.37 -7.76 -49.24
CA LEU A 209 21.05 -6.35 -49.38
C LEU A 209 22.33 -5.53 -49.34
N CYS A 210 22.40 -4.46 -50.13
CA CYS A 210 23.46 -3.46 -50.06
C CYS A 210 22.89 -2.23 -49.33
N PRO A 211 23.20 -2.04 -48.03
CA PRO A 211 22.77 -0.87 -47.29
C PRO A 211 23.78 0.26 -47.54
N SER A 212 23.64 0.95 -48.68
CA SER A 212 24.48 2.10 -49.04
C SER A 212 23.70 3.42 -48.94
N PRO A 213 24.04 4.33 -48.01
CA PRO A 213 23.59 5.71 -48.06
C PRO A 213 24.54 6.52 -48.97
N GLY A 214 24.27 6.54 -50.28
CA GLY A 214 24.98 7.35 -51.28
C GLY A 214 26.04 6.60 -52.11
N ASP A 215 26.19 7.00 -53.40
CA ASP A 215 27.14 6.71 -54.52
C ASP A 215 28.16 5.54 -54.42
N SER A 216 27.90 4.54 -53.60
CA SER A 216 28.72 3.34 -53.41
C SER A 216 27.98 2.13 -53.96
N SER A 217 28.24 1.81 -55.23
CA SER A 217 27.68 0.62 -55.89
C SER A 217 28.35 -0.64 -55.32
N CYS A 218 27.61 -1.48 -54.62
CA CYS A 218 28.09 -2.81 -54.23
C CYS A 218 28.32 -3.69 -55.47
N PRO A 219 29.53 -4.20 -55.73
CA PRO A 219 29.78 -5.05 -56.90
C PRO A 219 29.17 -6.45 -56.73
N GLY A 220 28.56 -6.96 -57.79
CA GLY A 220 27.96 -8.30 -57.87
C GLY A 220 26.44 -8.34 -57.71
N GLU A 221 25.84 -9.51 -57.92
CA GLU A 221 24.38 -9.68 -57.89
C GLU A 221 23.81 -9.71 -56.47
N ALA A 222 22.62 -9.15 -56.29
CA ALA A 222 21.87 -9.17 -55.03
C ALA A 222 21.15 -10.51 -54.79
N THR A 223 20.99 -11.31 -55.85
CA THR A 223 20.27 -12.59 -55.84
C THR A 223 21.15 -13.68 -56.44
N GLN A 224 21.10 -14.87 -55.87
CA GLN A 224 21.76 -16.06 -56.40
C GLN A 224 20.76 -17.19 -56.54
N GLU A 225 20.83 -17.90 -57.67
CA GLU A 225 20.00 -19.08 -57.96
C GLU A 225 20.89 -20.31 -58.17
N GLU A 226 20.42 -21.47 -57.69
CA GLU A 226 21.13 -22.75 -57.82
C GLU A 226 20.11 -23.88 -58.05
N PRO A 227 20.44 -24.88 -58.89
CA PRO A 227 19.60 -26.06 -59.04
C PRO A 227 19.49 -26.86 -57.73
N CYS A 228 18.31 -27.40 -57.45
CA CYS A 228 18.03 -28.33 -56.36
C CYS A 228 17.36 -29.61 -56.88
N SER A 229 17.67 -30.73 -56.23
CA SER A 229 17.17 -32.06 -56.59
C SER A 229 16.23 -32.60 -55.50
N PRO A 230 14.93 -32.24 -55.52
CA PRO A 230 13.93 -32.81 -54.62
C PRO A 230 13.60 -34.27 -54.99
N PRO A 231 12.92 -35.04 -54.13
CA PRO A 231 12.55 -36.43 -54.43
C PRO A 231 11.66 -36.55 -55.68
N VAL A 232 11.68 -37.68 -56.38
CA VAL A 232 10.82 -37.89 -57.56
C VAL A 232 9.35 -37.97 -57.14
N CYS A 233 8.46 -37.29 -57.87
CA CYS A 233 7.03 -37.28 -57.56
C CYS A 233 6.45 -38.71 -57.64
N PRO A 234 5.62 -39.13 -56.67
CA PRO A 234 4.91 -40.39 -56.77
C PRO A 234 3.99 -40.36 -58.00
N VAL A 235 4.13 -41.35 -58.86
CA VAL A 235 3.28 -41.52 -60.05
C VAL A 235 1.83 -41.71 -59.57
N PRO A 236 0.81 -41.11 -60.22
CA PRO A 236 -0.58 -41.39 -59.86
C PRO A 236 -0.86 -42.87 -60.11
N SER A 237 -0.91 -43.67 -59.05
CA SER A 237 -1.30 -45.08 -59.12
C SER A 237 -2.78 -45.15 -59.47
N ILE A 238 -3.06 -45.77 -60.60
CA ILE A 238 -4.41 -46.10 -61.08
C ILE A 238 -5.06 -46.99 -60.02
N TRP A 239 -6.20 -46.54 -59.47
CA TRP A 239 -6.98 -47.33 -58.52
C TRP A 239 -7.26 -48.71 -59.12
N GLY A 240 -6.94 -49.78 -58.38
CA GLY A 240 -7.26 -51.15 -58.77
C GLY A 240 -8.77 -51.37 -58.86
N LEU A 241 -9.18 -52.43 -59.55
CA LEU A 241 -10.60 -52.80 -59.63
C LEU A 241 -11.10 -53.21 -58.24
N TRP A 242 -12.33 -52.78 -57.91
CA TRP A 242 -13.00 -53.13 -56.66
C TRP A 242 -13.03 -54.65 -56.47
N ALA A 243 -12.68 -55.09 -55.26
CA ALA A 243 -12.89 -56.47 -54.84
C ALA A 243 -14.40 -56.82 -54.83
N PRO A 244 -14.79 -58.10 -54.91
CA PRO A 244 -16.18 -58.52 -54.74
C PRO A 244 -16.72 -58.15 -53.36
N TRP A 245 -18.05 -58.03 -53.26
CA TRP A 245 -18.75 -57.70 -52.01
C TRP A 245 -18.58 -58.79 -50.95
N SER A 246 -18.44 -58.38 -49.69
CA SER A 246 -18.46 -59.29 -48.55
C SER A 246 -19.83 -59.96 -48.39
N THR A 247 -19.90 -61.03 -47.61
CA THR A 247 -21.20 -61.59 -47.18
C THR A 247 -21.95 -60.59 -46.30
N CYS A 248 -23.29 -60.71 -46.26
CA CYS A 248 -24.13 -59.80 -45.50
C CYS A 248 -23.90 -59.99 -44.00
N SER A 249 -23.80 -58.89 -43.26
CA SER A 249 -23.54 -58.91 -41.82
C SER A 249 -24.66 -59.55 -40.98
N ALA A 250 -25.87 -59.72 -41.54
CA ALA A 250 -26.98 -60.39 -40.87
C ALA A 250 -27.85 -61.20 -41.87
N PRO A 251 -28.43 -62.34 -41.45
CA PRO A 251 -29.23 -63.20 -42.32
C PRO A 251 -30.72 -62.81 -42.46
N CYS A 252 -31.29 -61.95 -41.60
CA CYS A 252 -32.64 -61.39 -41.75
C CYS A 252 -32.81 -60.03 -41.00
N ASP A 253 -33.85 -59.27 -41.36
CA ASP A 253 -34.16 -57.90 -40.90
C ASP A 253 -33.13 -56.79 -41.24
N GLY A 254 -32.41 -56.97 -42.35
CA GLY A 254 -31.52 -55.96 -42.93
C GLY A 254 -30.06 -56.03 -42.44
N GLY A 255 -29.10 -55.84 -43.35
CA GLY A 255 -27.66 -55.87 -43.05
C GLY A 255 -26.83 -55.14 -44.11
N ILE A 256 -25.54 -54.94 -43.85
CA ILE A 256 -24.63 -54.14 -44.69
C ILE A 256 -23.56 -55.05 -45.28
N GLN A 257 -23.24 -54.85 -46.56
CA GLN A 257 -22.07 -55.43 -47.23
C GLN A 257 -21.08 -54.32 -47.57
N THR A 258 -19.80 -54.63 -47.49
CA THR A 258 -18.71 -53.71 -47.83
C THR A 258 -17.77 -54.35 -48.84
N ARG A 259 -17.22 -53.52 -49.73
CA ARG A 259 -16.09 -53.88 -50.59
C ARG A 259 -15.08 -52.74 -50.61
N GLY A 260 -13.82 -53.08 -50.84
CA GLY A 260 -12.70 -52.15 -50.98
C GLY A 260 -12.11 -52.17 -52.39
N ARG A 261 -11.41 -51.09 -52.75
CA ARG A 261 -10.48 -51.01 -53.88
C ARG A 261 -9.16 -50.44 -53.39
#